data_AF-A0A6I7WJY8-F1
#
_entry.id   AF-A0A6I7WJY8-F1
#
_cell.length_a   1.000
_cell.length_b   1.000
_cell.length_c   1.000
_cell.angle_alpha   90.00
_cell.angle_beta   90.00
_cell.angle_gamma   90.00
#
_symmetry.space_group_name_H-M   'P 1'
#
loop_
_entity.id
_entity.type
_entity.pdbx_description
1 polymer ?
#
loop_
_entity_poly.entity_id
_entity_poly.type
_entity_poly.pdbx_seq_one_letter_code
_entity_poly.pdbx_strand_id
1 'polypeptide(L)'
;MDEKENMKEITVNIDKDQGLKSKRKMLTVTSLTLLVSSLSGARVEEANTFLKISFTNKEVIPFLLMLATLFLLIRYYNYARPYHDELFDIWSSRMLEEPFFHTMDRSKPLGIIIELADINKLNNMKWNFTVHDSINHGCSWKYKSRLFFRRYIVYIFNHPDKMMAEYDGCKPRFKCELGILQHAGFLKYIQVLKNEIYYRGSGLLFHRENLDILTPYLLGLAAICSYFFGCYFGF
;
A
#
# COMPACT_ATOMS: atom_id res chain seq x y z
N MET A 1 -4.76 -20.36 7.93
CA MET A 1 -4.32 -20.34 6.52
C MET A 1 -2.90 -19.83 6.57
N ASP A 2 -1.94 -20.62 6.13
CA ASP A 2 -0.53 -20.36 6.41
C ASP A 2 -0.03 -19.18 5.56
N GLU A 3 0.70 -18.25 6.18
CA GLU A 3 1.22 -17.04 5.54
C GLU A 3 1.95 -17.30 4.20
N LYS A 4 2.71 -18.40 4.15
CA LYS A 4 3.44 -18.83 2.95
C LYS A 4 2.50 -19.20 1.81
N GLU A 5 1.29 -19.65 2.12
CA GLU A 5 0.25 -19.98 1.14
C GLU A 5 -0.35 -18.69 0.55
N ASN A 6 -0.70 -17.71 1.40
CA ASN A 6 -1.21 -16.41 0.96
C ASN A 6 -0.21 -15.66 0.08
N MET A 7 1.07 -15.67 0.44
CA MET A 7 2.11 -15.02 -0.36
C MET A 7 2.25 -15.69 -1.73
N LYS A 8 2.27 -17.03 -1.78
CA LYS A 8 2.33 -17.77 -3.05
C LYS A 8 1.11 -17.48 -3.93
N GLU A 9 -0.07 -17.37 -3.34
CA GLU A 9 -1.29 -17.02 -4.07
C GLU A 9 -1.18 -15.63 -4.71
N ILE A 10 -0.68 -14.65 -3.97
CA ILE A 10 -0.43 -13.29 -4.48
C ILE A 10 0.60 -13.32 -5.61
N THR A 11 1.72 -14.03 -5.45
CA THR A 11 2.71 -14.17 -6.51
C THR A 11 2.07 -14.73 -7.78
N VAL A 12 1.26 -15.77 -7.66
CA VAL A 12 0.55 -16.40 -8.79
C VAL A 12 -0.45 -15.43 -9.43
N ASN A 13 -1.17 -14.64 -8.63
CA ASN A 13 -2.13 -13.67 -9.13
C ASN A 13 -1.44 -12.52 -9.88
N ILE A 14 -0.34 -11.99 -9.34
CA ILE A 14 0.51 -11.00 -10.03
C ILE A 14 1.06 -11.58 -11.33
N ASP A 15 1.47 -12.85 -11.31
CA ASP A 15 2.02 -13.51 -12.48
C ASP A 15 0.97 -13.85 -13.55
N LYS A 16 -0.29 -14.00 -13.19
CA LYS A 16 -1.37 -14.25 -14.16
C LYS A 16 -2.00 -12.97 -14.70
N ASP A 17 -1.86 -11.84 -14.01
CA ASP A 17 -2.43 -10.57 -14.46
C ASP A 17 -1.69 -10.00 -15.68
N GLN A 18 -2.23 -10.28 -16.86
CA GLN A 18 -1.74 -9.76 -18.13
C GLN A 18 -1.84 -8.24 -18.24
N GLY A 19 -2.85 -7.64 -17.60
CA GLY A 19 -3.05 -6.20 -17.56
C GLY A 19 -1.90 -5.52 -16.82
N LEU A 20 -1.63 -5.96 -15.59
CA LEU A 20 -0.51 -5.48 -14.79
C LEU A 20 0.84 -5.71 -15.49
N LYS A 21 1.07 -6.91 -16.04
CA LYS A 21 2.31 -7.24 -16.77
C LYS A 21 2.56 -6.33 -17.97
N SER A 22 1.53 -6.09 -18.77
CA SER A 22 1.60 -5.22 -19.94
C SER A 22 1.94 -3.78 -19.53
N LYS A 23 1.25 -3.23 -18.53
CA LYS A 23 1.49 -1.85 -18.05
C LYS A 23 2.84 -1.70 -17.39
N ARG A 24 3.27 -2.69 -16.60
CA ARG A 24 4.63 -2.76 -16.05
C ARG A 24 5.67 -2.68 -17.16
N LYS A 25 5.57 -3.54 -18.18
CA LYS A 25 6.52 -3.56 -19.30
C LYS A 25 6.54 -2.23 -20.06
N MET A 26 5.38 -1.65 -20.36
CA MET A 26 5.29 -0.34 -21.00
C MET A 26 5.99 0.74 -20.17
N LEU A 27 5.66 0.84 -18.88
CA LEU A 27 6.28 1.83 -17.99
C LEU A 27 7.79 1.63 -17.89
N THR A 28 8.27 0.41 -17.70
CA THR A 28 9.71 0.11 -17.62
C THR A 28 10.44 0.49 -18.90
N VAL A 29 9.93 0.10 -20.07
CA VAL A 29 10.55 0.42 -21.36
C VAL A 29 10.56 1.92 -21.60
N THR A 30 9.43 2.61 -21.43
CA THR A 30 9.35 4.06 -21.62
C THR A 30 10.27 4.82 -20.66
N SER A 31 10.35 4.40 -19.39
CA SER A 31 11.23 5.00 -18.38
C SER A 31 12.70 4.82 -18.74
N LEU A 32 13.09 3.62 -19.21
CA LEU A 32 14.45 3.35 -19.67
C LEU A 32 14.80 4.18 -20.92
N THR A 33 13.87 4.29 -21.88
CA THR A 33 14.07 5.15 -23.06
C THR A 33 14.26 6.62 -22.66
N LEU A 34 13.46 7.12 -21.71
CA LEU A 34 13.61 8.47 -21.18
C LEU A 34 14.96 8.66 -20.49
N LEU A 35 15.38 7.71 -19.63
CA LEU A 35 16.69 7.74 -18.97
C LEU A 35 17.84 7.74 -19.96
N VAL A 36 17.80 6.88 -20.97
CA VAL A 36 18.82 6.87 -22.02
C VAL A 36 18.82 8.22 -22.72
N SER A 37 17.66 8.75 -23.09
CA SER A 37 17.57 10.05 -23.76
C SER A 37 18.09 11.22 -22.91
N SER A 38 17.85 11.22 -21.59
CA SER A 38 18.28 12.30 -20.69
C SER A 38 19.75 12.18 -20.26
N LEU A 39 20.30 10.97 -20.14
CA LEU A 39 21.67 10.74 -19.67
C LEU A 39 22.70 10.67 -20.81
N SER A 40 22.33 10.14 -21.98
CA SER A 40 23.29 9.96 -23.08
C SER A 40 23.59 11.24 -23.83
N GLY A 41 22.79 12.30 -23.62
CA GLY A 41 22.80 13.47 -24.51
C GLY A 41 22.62 13.07 -25.98
N ALA A 42 22.08 11.87 -26.28
CA ALA A 42 21.94 11.35 -27.62
C ALA A 42 20.93 12.22 -28.37
N ARG A 43 21.50 13.20 -29.07
CA ARG A 43 20.82 14.02 -30.06
C ARG A 43 20.51 13.07 -31.19
N VAL A 44 19.23 12.90 -31.52
CA VAL A 44 18.83 12.24 -32.77
C VAL A 44 19.24 13.17 -33.90
N GLU A 45 20.54 13.17 -34.22
CA GLU A 45 21.11 13.83 -35.38
C GLU A 45 20.80 12.94 -36.58
N GLU A 46 19.70 13.30 -37.23
CA GLU A 46 19.32 12.86 -38.58
C GLU A 46 18.96 11.38 -38.77
N ALA A 47 17.66 11.08 -38.67
CA ALA A 47 17.08 9.94 -39.38
C ALA A 47 16.90 10.28 -40.87
N ASN A 48 18.00 10.44 -41.61
CA ASN A 48 17.97 10.43 -43.08
C ASN A 48 17.93 8.94 -43.50
N THR A 49 16.79 8.34 -43.84
CA THR A 49 16.39 8.28 -45.26
C THR A 49 14.92 7.98 -45.59
N PHE A 50 13.97 7.78 -44.65
CA PHE A 50 12.60 7.36 -45.08
C PHE A 50 11.38 7.98 -44.38
N LEU A 51 11.54 8.80 -43.34
CA LEU A 51 10.43 9.57 -42.75
C LEU A 51 10.93 10.98 -42.42
N LYS A 52 10.71 11.94 -43.33
CA LYS A 52 10.96 13.37 -43.09
C LYS A 52 9.96 13.90 -42.05
N ILE A 53 10.17 13.56 -40.78
CA ILE A 53 9.61 14.29 -39.65
C ILE A 53 10.76 15.13 -39.11
N SER A 54 10.92 16.35 -39.63
CA SER A 54 11.86 17.32 -39.07
C SER A 54 11.27 17.84 -37.77
N PHE A 55 11.68 17.27 -36.64
CA PHE A 55 11.34 17.83 -35.33
C PHE A 55 12.04 19.18 -35.20
N THR A 56 11.27 20.25 -35.42
CA THR A 56 11.74 21.64 -35.35
C THR A 56 12.19 22.01 -33.94
N ASN A 57 11.72 21.26 -32.93
CA ASN A 57 12.08 21.45 -31.54
C ASN A 57 12.56 20.12 -30.94
N LYS A 58 13.88 20.01 -30.77
CA LYS A 58 14.60 18.80 -30.35
C LYS A 58 14.25 18.36 -28.93
N GLU A 59 13.68 19.25 -28.11
CA GLU A 59 13.27 18.95 -26.74
C GLU A 59 11.87 18.33 -26.63
N VAL A 60 11.11 18.28 -27.73
CA VAL A 60 9.73 17.78 -27.71
C VAL A 60 9.68 16.27 -27.43
N ILE A 61 10.63 15.49 -27.94
CA ILE A 61 10.62 14.03 -27.78
C ILE A 61 10.85 13.62 -26.31
N PRO A 62 11.91 14.09 -25.61
CA PRO A 62 12.08 13.78 -24.19
C PRO A 62 10.93 14.30 -23.31
N PHE A 63 10.39 15.48 -23.63
CA PHE A 63 9.22 16.02 -22.92
C PHE A 63 7.98 15.13 -23.08
N LEU A 64 7.68 14.67 -24.30
CA LEU A 64 6.57 13.74 -24.56
C LEU A 64 6.79 12.40 -23.86
N LEU A 65 8.03 11.88 -23.82
CA LEU A 65 8.38 10.67 -23.08
C LEU A 65 8.18 10.84 -21.57
N MET A 66 8.52 12.01 -21.03
CA MET A 66 8.25 12.36 -19.63
C MET A 66 6.76 12.38 -19.33
N LEU A 67 5.95 13.04 -20.16
CA LEU A 67 4.48 13.03 -20.01
C LEU A 67 3.89 11.63 -20.14
N ALA A 68 4.37 10.82 -21.10
CA ALA A 68 3.96 9.44 -21.26
C ALA A 68 4.32 8.61 -20.02
N THR A 69 5.49 8.82 -19.42
CA THR A 69 5.93 8.16 -18.19
C THR A 69 5.02 8.53 -17.02
N LEU A 70 4.68 9.81 -16.84
CA LEU A 70 3.71 10.26 -15.83
C LEU A 70 2.35 9.61 -16.01
N PHE A 71 1.82 9.59 -17.23
CA PHE A 71 0.56 8.94 -17.55
C PHE A 71 0.61 7.42 -17.24
N LEU A 72 1.70 6.76 -17.63
CA LEU A 72 1.90 5.34 -17.37
C LEU A 72 2.07 5.02 -15.88
N LEU A 73 2.67 5.92 -15.08
CA LEU A 73 2.76 5.77 -13.63
C LEU A 73 1.36 5.76 -12.99
N ILE A 74 0.52 6.73 -13.34
CA ILE A 74 -0.87 6.80 -12.85
C ILE A 74 -1.64 5.55 -13.27
N ARG A 75 -1.51 5.16 -14.54
CA ARG A 75 -2.19 3.98 -15.06
C ARG A 75 -1.70 2.71 -14.38
N TYR A 76 -0.39 2.54 -14.21
CA TYR A 76 0.19 1.41 -13.51
C TYR A 76 -0.30 1.32 -12.07
N TYR A 77 -0.37 2.45 -11.36
CA TYR A 77 -0.93 2.52 -10.01
C TYR A 77 -2.34 1.95 -9.90
N ASN A 78 -3.21 2.29 -10.85
CA ASN A 78 -4.59 1.78 -10.84
C ASN A 78 -4.66 0.25 -10.97
N TYR A 79 -3.74 -0.37 -11.72
CA TYR A 79 -3.67 -1.84 -11.83
C TYR A 79 -2.96 -2.48 -10.63
N ALA A 80 -1.94 -1.83 -10.07
CA ALA A 80 -1.17 -2.35 -8.94
C ALA A 80 -1.89 -2.19 -7.59
N ARG A 81 -2.90 -1.31 -7.52
CA ARG A 81 -3.60 -0.96 -6.27
C ARG A 81 -4.16 -2.16 -5.49
N PRO A 82 -4.87 -3.13 -6.08
CA PRO A 82 -5.38 -4.29 -5.34
C PRO A 82 -4.26 -5.07 -4.65
N TYR A 83 -3.12 -5.24 -5.33
CA TYR A 83 -1.96 -5.92 -4.78
C TYR A 83 -1.27 -5.12 -3.67
N HIS A 84 -1.24 -3.78 -3.77
CA HIS A 84 -0.77 -2.95 -2.66
C HIS A 84 -1.66 -3.10 -1.43
N ASP A 85 -2.98 -3.18 -1.62
CA ASP A 85 -3.94 -3.35 -0.52
C ASP A 85 -3.80 -4.75 0.13
N GLU A 86 -3.62 -5.81 -0.67
CA GLU A 86 -3.38 -7.17 -0.18
C GLU A 86 -2.05 -7.30 0.57
N LEU A 87 -0.96 -6.78 -0.01
CA LEU A 87 0.35 -6.77 0.65
C LEU A 87 0.30 -5.96 1.94
N PHE A 88 -0.46 -4.84 1.94
CA PHE A 88 -0.71 -4.05 3.14
C PHE A 88 -1.43 -4.84 4.23
N ASP A 89 -2.51 -5.52 3.89
CA ASP A 89 -3.26 -6.35 4.84
C ASP A 89 -2.36 -7.44 5.44
N ILE A 90 -1.46 -8.04 4.66
CA ILE A 90 -0.56 -9.10 5.14
C ILE A 90 0.50 -8.57 6.10
N TRP A 91 1.31 -7.58 5.71
CA TRP A 91 2.36 -7.10 6.62
C TRP A 91 1.76 -6.43 7.85
N SER A 92 0.63 -5.75 7.70
CA SER A 92 -0.01 -5.08 8.83
C SER A 92 -0.64 -6.07 9.80
N SER A 93 -1.18 -7.21 9.32
CA SER A 93 -1.63 -8.29 10.20
C SER A 93 -0.49 -8.85 11.05
N ARG A 94 0.69 -9.10 10.45
CA ARG A 94 1.90 -9.53 11.18
C ARG A 94 2.35 -8.51 12.21
N MET A 95 2.32 -7.23 11.84
CA MET A 95 2.66 -6.15 12.78
C MET A 95 1.73 -6.18 14.01
N LEU A 96 0.43 -6.45 13.81
CA LEU A 96 -0.53 -6.50 14.92
C LEU A 96 -0.34 -7.72 15.82
N GLU A 97 0.36 -8.78 15.39
CA GLU A 97 0.70 -9.96 16.20
C GLU A 97 1.82 -9.71 17.23
N GLU A 98 2.52 -8.59 17.11
CA GLU A 98 3.57 -8.25 18.08
C GLU A 98 2.99 -8.01 19.48
N PRO A 99 3.71 -8.41 20.56
CA PRO A 99 3.25 -8.24 21.94
C PRO A 99 2.87 -6.81 22.32
N PHE A 100 3.46 -5.82 21.64
CA PHE A 100 3.09 -4.41 21.82
C PHE A 100 1.64 -4.13 21.42
N PHE A 101 1.14 -4.81 20.40
CA PHE A 101 -0.21 -4.60 19.87
C PHE A 101 -1.24 -5.45 20.59
N HIS A 102 -0.97 -6.74 20.79
CA HIS A 102 -1.76 -7.60 21.67
C HIS A 102 -0.94 -8.78 22.21
N THR A 103 -1.28 -9.24 23.41
CA THR A 103 -0.79 -10.51 23.95
C THR A 103 -1.96 -11.47 24.19
N MET A 104 -1.77 -12.73 23.77
CA MET A 104 -2.77 -13.81 23.90
C MET A 104 -2.78 -14.46 25.31
N ASP A 105 -2.39 -13.72 26.35
CA ASP A 105 -2.47 -14.25 27.72
C ASP A 105 -3.92 -14.18 28.20
N ARG A 106 -4.53 -15.37 28.41
CA ARG A 106 -5.93 -15.52 28.85
C ARG A 106 -6.21 -14.87 30.20
N SER A 107 -5.18 -14.67 31.02
CA SER A 107 -5.34 -14.13 32.37
C SER A 107 -5.38 -12.60 32.38
N LYS A 108 -4.61 -11.94 31.50
CA LYS A 108 -4.50 -10.48 31.39
C LYS A 108 -4.17 -10.08 29.96
N PRO A 109 -5.18 -9.84 29.09
CA PRO A 109 -4.93 -9.31 27.76
C PRO A 109 -4.29 -7.92 27.89
N LEU A 110 -3.10 -7.75 27.31
CA LEU A 110 -2.38 -6.47 27.28
C LEU A 110 -2.09 -6.06 25.83
N GLY A 111 -1.82 -4.77 25.62
CA GLY A 111 -1.42 -4.21 24.33
C GLY A 111 -2.28 -3.05 23.88
N ILE A 112 -1.76 -2.26 22.94
CA ILE A 112 -2.42 -1.02 22.49
C ILE A 112 -3.82 -1.26 21.93
N ILE A 113 -4.08 -2.42 21.31
CA ILE A 113 -5.40 -2.76 20.76
C ILE A 113 -6.42 -2.93 21.88
N ILE A 114 -6.02 -3.54 22.99
CA ILE A 114 -6.89 -3.75 24.15
C ILE A 114 -7.10 -2.44 24.89
N GLU A 115 -6.04 -1.67 25.11
CA GLU A 115 -6.14 -0.35 25.73
C GLU A 115 -7.04 0.58 24.91
N LEU A 116 -6.87 0.65 23.58
CA LEU A 116 -7.72 1.47 22.71
C LEU A 116 -9.18 1.04 22.73
N ALA A 117 -9.45 -0.27 22.87
CA ALA A 117 -10.82 -0.77 23.02
C ALA A 117 -11.45 -0.33 24.36
N ASP A 118 -10.64 -0.11 25.39
CA ASP A 118 -11.08 0.22 26.76
C ASP A 118 -11.24 1.73 27.03
N ILE A 119 -10.85 2.64 26.11
CA ILE A 119 -10.88 4.11 26.31
C ILE A 119 -12.33 4.69 26.26
N ASN A 120 -13.21 4.16 27.12
CA ASN A 120 -14.57 4.62 27.48
C ASN A 120 -15.77 3.98 26.75
N LYS A 121 -15.82 2.64 26.57
CA LYS A 121 -16.99 1.88 26.04
C LYS A 121 -17.59 2.49 24.76
N LEU A 122 -16.83 2.65 23.67
CA LEU A 122 -17.38 3.12 22.37
C LEU A 122 -18.23 4.42 22.46
N ASN A 123 -18.00 5.27 23.47
CA ASN A 123 -18.51 6.62 23.75
C ASN A 123 -19.99 7.01 23.51
N ASN A 124 -20.90 6.15 23.04
CA ASN A 124 -22.38 6.35 23.04
C ASN A 124 -23.19 5.18 22.44
N MET A 125 -22.55 4.07 22.06
CA MET A 125 -23.30 2.89 21.60
C MET A 125 -23.74 2.05 22.79
N LYS A 126 -25.04 1.79 22.83
CA LYS A 126 -25.84 1.09 23.85
C LYS A 126 -25.46 -0.40 24.02
N TRP A 127 -24.18 -0.74 23.97
CA TRP A 127 -23.65 -2.09 24.06
C TRP A 127 -22.55 -2.13 25.12
N ASN A 128 -22.90 -2.67 26.29
CA ASN A 128 -21.98 -2.98 27.38
C ASN A 128 -21.14 -4.20 27.01
N PHE A 129 -20.26 -4.05 26.03
CA PHE A 129 -19.37 -5.12 25.63
C PHE A 129 -18.07 -4.99 26.43
N THR A 130 -17.77 -5.97 27.28
CA THR A 130 -16.50 -5.99 27.99
C THR A 130 -15.40 -6.53 27.06
N VAL A 131 -14.14 -6.14 27.29
CA VAL A 131 -12.99 -6.69 26.55
C VAL A 131 -12.98 -8.22 26.61
N HIS A 132 -13.52 -8.81 27.69
CA HIS A 132 -13.65 -10.25 27.86
C HIS A 132 -14.67 -10.89 26.90
N ASP A 133 -15.74 -10.16 26.55
CA ASP A 133 -16.71 -10.57 25.54
C ASP A 133 -16.12 -10.49 24.11
N SER A 134 -15.17 -9.58 23.88
CA SER A 134 -14.58 -9.35 22.54
C SER A 134 -13.74 -10.49 21.99
N ILE A 135 -13.02 -11.17 22.89
CA ILE A 135 -12.18 -12.32 22.53
C ILE A 135 -13.06 -13.57 22.29
N ASN A 136 -14.21 -13.69 22.99
CA ASN A 136 -15.09 -14.85 22.92
C ASN A 136 -16.22 -14.73 21.87
N HIS A 137 -16.65 -13.52 21.49
CA HIS A 137 -17.77 -13.31 20.55
C HIS A 137 -17.34 -12.88 19.13
N GLY A 138 -16.06 -13.06 18.77
CA GLY A 138 -15.60 -12.90 17.39
C GLY A 138 -15.38 -11.45 16.96
N CYS A 139 -14.76 -10.63 17.81
CA CYS A 139 -14.18 -9.35 17.40
C CYS A 139 -12.89 -9.58 16.62
N SER A 140 -12.74 -8.93 15.47
CA SER A 140 -11.47 -8.88 14.71
C SER A 140 -11.00 -7.44 14.57
N TRP A 141 -9.69 -7.24 14.41
CA TRP A 141 -9.11 -5.92 14.25
C TRP A 141 -8.25 -5.84 12.98
N LYS A 142 -8.17 -4.64 12.41
CA LYS A 142 -7.31 -4.33 11.28
C LYS A 142 -6.57 -3.02 11.50
N TYR A 143 -5.34 -2.94 11.01
CA TYR A 143 -4.61 -1.68 10.95
C TYR A 143 -5.05 -0.90 9.72
N LYS A 144 -5.16 0.42 9.83
CA LYS A 144 -5.46 1.28 8.70
C LYS A 144 -4.58 2.52 8.71
N SER A 145 -3.92 2.73 7.59
CA SER A 145 -3.11 3.91 7.32
C SER A 145 -3.87 4.86 6.41
N ARG A 146 -4.00 6.14 6.79
CA ARG A 146 -4.52 7.21 5.93
C ARG A 146 -3.41 8.20 5.60
N LEU A 147 -3.66 9.05 4.60
CA LEU A 147 -2.79 10.17 4.24
C LEU A 147 -2.48 11.05 5.47
N PHE A 148 -1.33 11.73 5.43
CA PHE A 148 -0.81 12.60 6.50
C PHE A 148 -0.51 11.88 7.82
N PHE A 149 0.14 10.72 7.73
CA PHE A 149 0.60 9.95 8.89
C PHE A 149 -0.50 9.52 9.89
N ARG A 150 -1.79 9.66 9.53
CA ARG A 150 -2.89 9.27 10.44
C ARG A 150 -3.01 7.75 10.47
N ARG A 151 -2.96 7.18 11.66
CA ARG A 151 -3.02 5.73 11.92
C ARG A 151 -4.22 5.37 12.77
N TYR A 152 -4.88 4.29 12.39
CA TYR A 152 -6.11 3.83 13.00
C TYR A 152 -6.07 2.33 13.25
N ILE A 153 -6.72 1.91 14.33
CA ILE A 153 -7.14 0.53 14.53
C ILE A 153 -8.63 0.45 14.22
N VAL A 154 -9.00 -0.48 13.36
CA VAL A 154 -10.38 -0.74 12.94
C VAL A 154 -10.86 -2.00 13.62
N TYR A 155 -11.86 -1.88 14.48
CA TYR A 155 -12.53 -3.01 15.13
C TYR A 155 -13.74 -3.42 14.32
N ILE A 156 -13.86 -4.73 14.08
CA ILE A 156 -14.93 -5.35 13.30
C ILE A 156 -15.63 -6.35 14.22
N PHE A 157 -16.89 -6.04 14.55
CA PHE A 157 -17.71 -6.86 15.43
C PHE A 157 -18.70 -7.68 14.60
N ASN A 158 -18.80 -8.97 14.92
CA ASN A 158 -19.85 -9.83 14.40
C ASN A 158 -21.07 -9.72 15.33
N HIS A 159 -22.26 -9.55 14.77
CA HIS A 159 -23.49 -9.48 15.55
C HIS A 159 -23.73 -10.81 16.29
N PRO A 160 -24.02 -10.80 17.61
CA PRO A 160 -24.29 -12.02 18.37
C PRO A 160 -25.64 -12.65 18.01
N ASP A 161 -26.65 -11.86 17.63
CA ASP A 161 -27.97 -12.40 17.32
C ASP A 161 -28.06 -12.90 15.87
N LYS A 162 -28.01 -14.22 15.74
CA LYS A 162 -28.24 -14.96 14.49
C LYS A 162 -29.69 -14.87 13.95
N MET A 163 -30.63 -14.24 14.66
CA MET A 163 -32.06 -14.30 14.29
C MET A 163 -32.58 -13.18 13.37
N MET A 164 -31.81 -12.12 13.10
CA MET A 164 -32.24 -11.02 12.20
C MET A 164 -31.48 -10.98 10.87
N ALA A 165 -30.35 -11.68 10.75
CA ALA A 165 -29.48 -11.62 9.57
C ALA A 165 -29.90 -12.56 8.42
N GLU A 166 -30.89 -13.43 8.64
CA GLU A 166 -31.35 -14.41 7.64
C GLU A 166 -32.35 -13.81 6.64
N TYR A 167 -32.89 -12.61 6.90
CA TYR A 167 -33.92 -12.01 6.05
C TYR A 167 -33.37 -11.16 4.89
N ASP A 168 -32.10 -10.78 4.88
CA ASP A 168 -31.55 -9.79 3.91
C ASP A 168 -30.18 -10.13 3.31
N GLY A 169 -29.62 -11.33 3.58
CA GLY A 169 -28.34 -11.77 2.99
C GLY A 169 -27.09 -10.94 3.38
N CYS A 170 -27.25 -9.85 4.13
CA CYS A 170 -26.18 -8.98 4.61
C CYS A 170 -26.01 -9.11 6.12
N LYS A 171 -24.91 -9.73 6.57
CA LYS A 171 -24.52 -9.73 7.98
C LYS A 171 -24.13 -8.30 8.38
N PRO A 172 -24.80 -7.65 9.36
CA PRO A 172 -24.39 -6.33 9.82
C PRO A 172 -23.08 -6.45 10.58
N ARG A 173 -21.95 -6.19 9.89
CA ARG A 173 -20.63 -6.02 10.52
C ARG A 173 -20.52 -4.59 10.99
N PHE A 174 -20.53 -4.37 12.29
CA PHE A 174 -20.26 -3.05 12.84
C PHE A 174 -18.76 -2.77 12.78
N LYS A 175 -18.39 -1.58 12.30
CA LYS A 175 -16.99 -1.14 12.18
C LYS A 175 -16.77 0.13 13.00
N CYS A 176 -15.76 0.09 13.87
CA CYS A 176 -15.30 1.26 14.62
C CYS A 176 -13.85 1.57 14.24
N GLU A 177 -13.52 2.83 13.96
CA GLU A 177 -12.14 3.26 13.66
C GLU A 177 -11.64 4.18 14.78
N LEU A 178 -10.57 3.79 15.46
CA LEU A 178 -9.95 4.57 16.55
C LEU A 178 -8.58 5.09 16.13
N GLY A 179 -8.41 6.42 16.19
CA GLY A 179 -7.15 7.09 15.87
C GLY A 179 -6.10 6.89 16.96
N ILE A 180 -4.96 6.30 16.61
CA ILE A 180 -3.90 5.95 17.58
C ILE A 180 -3.33 7.20 18.25
N LEU A 181 -2.99 8.23 17.47
CA LEU A 181 -2.43 9.46 18.02
C LEU A 181 -3.39 10.18 18.97
N GLN A 182 -4.69 10.15 18.64
CA GLN A 182 -5.74 10.86 19.40
C GLN A 182 -6.08 10.15 20.71
N HIS A 183 -6.08 8.81 20.72
CA HIS A 183 -6.55 8.03 21.87
C HIS A 183 -5.42 7.39 22.68
N ALA A 184 -4.35 6.90 22.05
CA ALA A 184 -3.23 6.27 22.76
C ALA A 184 -2.10 7.26 23.13
N GLY A 185 -2.09 8.45 22.54
CA GLY A 185 -1.08 9.47 22.78
C GLY A 185 0.18 9.34 21.92
N PHE A 186 1.05 10.34 22.02
CA PHE A 186 2.19 10.52 21.11
C PHE A 186 3.27 9.44 21.22
N LEU A 187 3.66 9.03 22.43
CA LEU A 187 4.72 8.03 22.61
C LEU A 187 4.37 6.68 21.99
N LYS A 188 3.14 6.20 22.25
CA LYS A 188 2.63 4.96 21.66
C LYS A 188 2.49 5.08 20.14
N TYR A 189 2.09 6.23 19.64
CA TYR A 189 2.04 6.51 18.22
C TYR A 189 3.42 6.42 17.54
N ILE A 190 4.47 6.98 18.14
CA ILE A 190 5.84 6.83 17.61
C ILE A 190 6.29 5.36 17.61
N GLN A 191 5.92 4.60 18.65
CA GLN A 191 6.22 3.17 18.69
C GLN A 191 5.49 2.38 17.59
N VAL A 192 4.24 2.73 17.27
CA VAL A 192 3.52 2.19 16.12
C VAL A 192 4.25 2.52 14.81
N LEU A 193 4.70 3.76 14.63
CA LEU A 193 5.45 4.15 13.44
C LEU A 193 6.78 3.40 13.31
N LYS A 194 7.49 3.17 14.42
CA LYS A 194 8.72 2.38 14.44
C LYS A 194 8.45 0.94 13.98
N ASN A 195 7.41 0.31 14.50
CA ASN A 195 7.00 -1.02 14.07
C ASN A 195 6.57 -1.03 12.60
N GLU A 196 5.79 -0.04 12.15
CA GLU A 196 5.41 0.09 10.74
C GLU A 196 6.63 0.16 9.83
N ILE A 197 7.64 0.98 10.16
CA ILE A 197 8.87 1.07 9.38
C ILE A 197 9.60 -0.28 9.34
N TYR A 198 9.66 -0.98 10.46
CA TYR A 198 10.29 -2.30 10.54
C TYR A 198 9.59 -3.33 9.65
N TYR A 199 8.28 -3.51 9.78
CA TYR A 199 7.52 -4.49 9.00
C TYR A 199 7.41 -4.11 7.53
N ARG A 200 7.26 -2.82 7.23
CA ARG A 200 7.20 -2.35 5.84
C ARG A 200 8.57 -2.45 5.18
N GLY A 201 9.65 -2.08 5.86
CA GLY A 201 11.01 -2.20 5.35
C GLY A 201 11.44 -3.65 5.15
N SER A 202 11.14 -4.50 6.13
CA SER A 202 11.35 -5.95 6.02
C SER A 202 10.55 -6.52 4.85
N GLY A 203 9.26 -6.19 4.76
CA GLY A 203 8.41 -6.65 3.66
C GLY A 203 8.92 -6.21 2.29
N LEU A 204 9.42 -4.99 2.16
CA LEU A 204 9.98 -4.46 0.92
C LEU A 204 11.22 -5.21 0.41
N LEU A 205 12.08 -5.67 1.33
CA LEU A 205 13.36 -6.31 0.98
C LEU A 205 13.28 -7.84 0.89
N PHE A 206 12.47 -8.47 1.74
CA PHE A 206 12.43 -9.94 1.85
C PHE A 206 11.35 -10.60 0.98
N HIS A 207 10.41 -9.83 0.42
CA HIS A 207 9.33 -10.36 -0.41
C HIS A 207 9.42 -9.84 -1.83
N ARG A 208 9.56 -10.78 -2.79
CA ARG A 208 9.70 -10.48 -4.23
C ARG A 208 8.50 -9.70 -4.75
N GLU A 209 7.31 -9.96 -4.23
CA GLU A 209 6.04 -9.35 -4.67
C GLU A 209 6.08 -7.83 -4.51
N ASN A 210 6.63 -7.35 -3.39
CA ASN A 210 6.81 -5.94 -3.14
C ASN A 210 7.77 -5.30 -4.14
N LEU A 211 8.86 -5.98 -4.47
CA LEU A 211 9.85 -5.48 -5.43
C LEU A 211 9.33 -5.50 -6.86
N ASP A 212 8.59 -6.55 -7.25
CA ASP A 212 7.97 -6.70 -8.58
C ASP A 212 6.92 -5.61 -8.86
N ILE A 213 6.30 -5.07 -7.80
CA ILE A 213 5.37 -3.95 -7.88
C ILE A 213 6.06 -2.59 -7.72
N LEU A 214 7.09 -2.48 -6.87
CA LEU A 214 7.73 -1.20 -6.58
C LEU A 214 8.72 -0.75 -7.68
N THR A 215 9.44 -1.69 -8.28
CA THR A 215 10.52 -1.42 -9.26
C THR A 215 10.08 -0.49 -10.41
N PRO A 216 8.91 -0.68 -11.05
CA PRO A 216 8.47 0.20 -12.14
C PRO A 216 8.25 1.65 -11.69
N TYR A 217 7.78 1.88 -10.45
CA TYR A 217 7.66 3.23 -9.91
C TYR A 217 9.02 3.88 -9.69
N LEU A 218 9.97 3.15 -9.11
CA LEU A 218 11.33 3.65 -8.88
C LEU A 218 11.99 4.05 -10.20
N LEU A 219 11.86 3.21 -11.24
CA LEU A 219 12.35 3.53 -12.58
C LEU A 219 11.66 4.74 -13.20
N GLY A 220 10.34 4.82 -13.12
CA GLY A 220 9.59 5.96 -13.67
C GLY A 220 9.93 7.28 -12.97
N LEU A 221 10.02 7.26 -11.63
CA LEU A 221 10.43 8.43 -10.85
C LEU A 221 11.89 8.81 -11.13
N ALA A 222 12.81 7.84 -11.19
CA ALA A 222 14.20 8.11 -11.55
C ALA A 222 14.33 8.71 -12.95
N ALA A 223 13.54 8.24 -13.92
CA ALA A 223 13.52 8.78 -15.28
C ALA A 223 13.02 10.23 -15.32
N ILE A 224 11.94 10.54 -14.61
CA ILE A 224 11.42 11.91 -14.50
C ILE A 224 12.42 12.83 -13.79
N CYS A 225 13.00 12.38 -12.67
CA CYS A 225 14.04 13.13 -11.98
C CYS A 225 15.23 13.39 -12.91
N SER A 226 15.72 12.38 -13.62
CA SER A 226 16.83 12.52 -14.57
C SER A 226 16.53 13.53 -15.67
N TYR A 227 15.31 13.55 -16.20
CA TYR A 227 14.88 14.58 -17.16
C TYR A 227 14.98 15.99 -16.57
N PHE A 228 14.43 16.23 -15.38
CA PHE A 228 14.51 17.54 -14.72
C PHE A 228 15.95 17.94 -14.36
N PHE A 229 16.76 16.99 -13.90
CA PHE A 229 18.19 17.21 -13.66
C PHE A 229 18.92 17.60 -14.95
N GLY A 230 18.64 16.92 -16.07
CA GLY A 230 19.21 17.26 -17.39
C GLY A 230 18.83 18.68 -17.83
N CYS A 231 17.55 19.05 -17.71
CA CYS A 231 17.08 20.40 -18.05
C CYS A 231 17.69 21.50 -17.15
N TYR A 232 17.90 21.24 -15.86
CA TYR A 232 18.42 22.24 -14.92
C TYR A 232 19.94 22.40 -15.01
N PHE A 233 20.68 21.31 -15.22
CA PHE A 233 22.15 21.33 -15.23
C PHE A 233 22.77 21.44 -16.63
N GLY A 234 21.98 21.41 -17.71
CA GLY A 234 22.42 21.79 -19.05
C GLY A 234 23.48 20.88 -19.66
N PHE A 235 23.28 19.57 -19.59
CA PHE A 235 24.07 18.58 -20.35
C PHE A 235 23.43 18.28 -21.71
#